data_AF-A0A6L5FEU4-F1
#
_entry.id   AF-A0A6L5FEU4-F1
#
_cell.length_a   1.000
_cell.length_b   1.000
_cell.length_c   1.000
_cell.angle_alpha   90.00
_cell.angle_beta   90.00
_cell.angle_gamma   90.00
#
_symmetry.space_group_name_H-M   'P 1'
#
loop_
_entity.id
_entity.type
_entity.pdbx_description
1 polymer ?
#
loop_
_entity_poly.entity_id
_entity_poly.type
_entity_poly.pdbx_seq_one_letter_code
_entity_poly.pdbx_strand_id
1 'polypeptide(L)'
;MSTAAEASSTATVSSLASSAAFRTFAVVFAVATPVIYVICEMQNWPLFTYHPATDRIDLGFAAARRDEGPAMYWYGWTANTLIGAGILGLLATMLPESMVRKIPLSLVWIMPLAAVPILIYALRFF
;
A
#
# COMPACT_ATOMS: atom_id res chain seq x y z
N MET A 1 13.58 -34.44 51.86
CA MET A 1 13.72 -33.24 51.01
C MET A 1 13.17 -33.58 49.64
N SER A 2 12.01 -33.03 49.29
CA SER A 2 11.32 -33.29 48.02
C SER A 2 11.56 -32.10 47.10
N THR A 3 12.35 -32.28 46.04
CA THR A 3 12.53 -31.28 44.98
C THR A 3 11.39 -31.39 43.98
N ALA A 4 10.42 -30.50 44.07
CA ALA A 4 9.42 -30.30 43.03
C ALA A 4 10.09 -29.62 41.82
N ALA A 5 10.02 -30.26 40.66
CA ALA A 5 10.41 -29.67 39.39
C ALA A 5 9.34 -28.64 38.98
N GLU A 6 9.71 -27.36 38.99
CA GLU A 6 8.91 -26.29 38.42
C GLU A 6 8.90 -26.43 36.90
N ALA A 7 7.79 -26.91 36.34
CA ALA A 7 7.56 -26.93 34.91
C ALA A 7 7.31 -25.49 34.44
N SER A 8 8.36 -24.83 33.93
CA SER A 8 8.24 -23.53 33.27
C SER A 8 7.45 -23.69 31.96
N SER A 9 6.17 -23.36 31.98
CA SER A 9 5.33 -23.30 30.78
C SER A 9 5.70 -22.04 29.97
N THR A 10 6.61 -22.18 29.02
CA THR A 10 6.93 -21.10 28.08
C THR A 10 5.72 -20.87 27.18
N ALA A 11 4.89 -19.87 27.51
CA ALA A 11 3.80 -19.45 26.66
C ALA A 11 4.37 -18.97 25.31
N THR A 12 4.08 -19.67 24.23
CA THR A 12 4.47 -19.25 22.87
C THR A 12 3.75 -17.95 22.55
N VAL A 13 4.48 -16.84 22.56
CA VAL A 13 3.94 -15.54 22.13
C VAL A 13 3.68 -15.61 20.63
N SER A 14 2.42 -15.65 20.24
CA SER A 14 2.01 -15.59 18.83
C SER A 14 2.40 -14.23 18.26
N SER A 15 3.22 -14.21 17.21
CA SER A 15 3.65 -13.00 16.51
C SER A 15 2.81 -12.76 15.26
N LEU A 16 2.49 -11.50 14.97
CA LEU A 16 1.79 -11.11 13.73
C LEU A 16 2.52 -11.63 12.48
N ALA A 17 3.86 -11.71 12.52
CA ALA A 17 4.68 -12.24 11.42
C ALA A 17 4.45 -13.75 11.15
N SER A 18 3.96 -14.51 12.14
CA SER A 18 3.60 -15.93 11.97
C SER A 18 2.19 -16.14 11.42
N SER A 19 1.37 -15.08 11.33
CA SER A 19 0.00 -15.17 10.84
C SER A 19 -0.06 -15.35 9.32
N ALA A 20 -0.75 -16.41 8.88
CA ALA A 20 -1.04 -16.63 7.47
C ALA A 20 -1.88 -15.49 6.87
N ALA A 21 -2.86 -14.97 7.63
CA ALA A 21 -3.69 -13.84 7.20
C ALA A 21 -2.85 -12.57 7.00
N PHE A 22 -1.93 -12.27 7.93
CA PHE A 22 -1.04 -11.13 7.80
C PHE A 22 -0.09 -11.26 6.61
N ARG A 23 0.48 -12.45 6.40
CA ARG A 23 1.31 -12.73 5.22
C ARG A 23 0.53 -12.50 3.92
N THR A 24 -0.70 -13.00 3.84
CA THR A 24 -1.59 -12.79 2.69
C THR A 24 -1.85 -11.31 2.46
N PHE A 25 -2.25 -10.59 3.51
CA PHE A 25 -2.46 -9.15 3.48
C PHE A 25 -1.23 -8.42 2.93
N ALA A 26 -0.05 -8.67 3.52
CA ALA A 26 1.18 -7.98 3.18
C ALA A 26 1.59 -8.22 1.73
N VAL A 27 1.50 -9.46 1.23
CA VAL A 27 1.82 -9.79 -0.17
C VAL A 27 0.87 -9.06 -1.11
N VAL A 28 -0.44 -9.14 -0.89
CA VAL A 28 -1.43 -8.50 -1.78
C VAL A 28 -1.34 -6.98 -1.72
N PHE A 29 -1.17 -6.42 -0.51
CA PHE A 29 -0.96 -4.99 -0.32
C PHE A 29 0.28 -4.50 -1.09
N ALA A 30 1.41 -5.19 -0.97
CA ALA A 30 2.65 -4.82 -1.65
C ALA A 30 2.56 -4.92 -3.18
N VAL A 31 1.85 -5.94 -3.69
CA VAL A 31 1.61 -6.11 -5.14
C VAL A 31 0.64 -5.04 -5.68
N ALA A 32 -0.44 -4.76 -4.95
CA ALA A 32 -1.48 -3.83 -5.40
C ALA A 32 -1.05 -2.35 -5.32
N THR A 33 -0.22 -1.98 -4.35
CA THR A 33 0.25 -0.61 -4.13
C THR A 33 0.81 0.07 -5.39
N PRO A 34 1.85 -0.47 -6.06
CA PRO A 34 2.40 0.16 -7.25
C PRO A 34 1.40 0.20 -8.42
N VAL A 35 0.54 -0.82 -8.54
CA VAL A 35 -0.49 -0.88 -9.60
C VAL A 35 -1.52 0.23 -9.42
N ILE A 36 -2.07 0.36 -8.21
CA ILE A 36 -3.10 1.37 -7.91
C ILE A 36 -2.51 2.77 -8.00
N TYR A 37 -1.28 2.98 -7.50
CA TYR A 37 -0.62 4.28 -7.61
C TYR A 37 -0.49 4.74 -9.06
N VAL A 38 0.00 3.87 -9.95
CA VAL A 38 0.13 4.15 -11.38
C VAL A 38 -1.23 4.46 -12.01
N ILE A 39 -2.29 3.73 -11.64
CA ILE A 39 -3.65 4.02 -12.13
C ILE A 39 -4.12 5.41 -11.66
N CYS A 40 -3.92 5.74 -10.38
CA CYS A 40 -4.29 7.03 -9.82
C CYS A 40 -3.58 8.19 -10.52
N GLU A 41 -2.29 8.03 -10.81
CA GLU A 41 -1.51 9.03 -11.55
C GLU A 41 -1.98 9.16 -12.99
N MET A 42 -2.07 8.06 -13.74
CA MET A 42 -2.47 8.07 -15.16
C MET A 42 -3.86 8.66 -15.38
N GLN A 43 -4.78 8.49 -14.41
CA GLN A 43 -6.14 9.02 -14.48
C GLN A 43 -6.29 10.39 -13.80
N ASN A 44 -5.25 10.92 -13.15
CA ASN A 44 -5.33 12.11 -12.30
C ASN A 44 -6.46 12.01 -11.26
N TRP A 45 -6.48 10.93 -10.48
CA TRP A 45 -7.47 10.67 -9.43
C TRP A 45 -6.89 10.80 -8.02
N PRO A 46 -6.47 12.01 -7.58
CA PRO A 46 -6.09 12.22 -6.21
C PRO A 46 -7.34 12.22 -5.32
N LEU A 47 -7.22 11.65 -4.11
CA LEU A 47 -8.27 11.80 -3.10
C LEU A 47 -8.45 13.27 -2.69
N PHE A 48 -7.34 14.00 -2.64
CA PHE A 48 -7.25 15.42 -2.36
C PHE A 48 -6.01 16.02 -3.03
N THR A 49 -6.04 17.32 -3.29
CA THR A 49 -4.92 18.08 -3.83
C THR A 49 -4.40 19.04 -2.76
N TYR A 50 -3.10 19.00 -2.47
CA TYR A 50 -2.47 19.91 -1.53
C TYR A 50 -1.77 21.07 -2.25
N HIS A 51 -1.98 22.29 -1.79
CA HIS A 51 -1.40 23.53 -2.32
C HIS A 51 -0.41 24.12 -1.31
N PRO A 52 0.90 23.84 -1.42
CA PRO A 52 1.87 24.17 -0.38
C PRO A 52 2.07 25.67 -0.15
N ALA A 53 1.89 26.52 -1.16
CA ALA A 53 2.08 27.96 -1.01
C ALA A 53 0.97 28.64 -0.18
N THR A 54 -0.23 28.07 -0.17
CA THR A 54 -1.41 28.63 0.51
C THR A 54 -1.90 27.75 1.67
N ASP A 55 -1.24 26.63 1.91
CA ASP A 55 -1.61 25.59 2.89
C ASP A 55 -3.06 25.10 2.75
N ARG A 56 -3.57 25.06 1.51
CA ARG A 56 -4.93 24.64 1.19
C ARG A 56 -4.97 23.16 0.79
N ILE A 57 -6.04 22.48 1.19
CA ILE A 57 -6.42 21.15 0.69
C ILE A 57 -7.75 21.27 -0.04
N ASP A 58 -7.76 20.90 -1.32
CA ASP A 58 -8.97 20.76 -2.12
C ASP A 58 -9.32 19.27 -2.25
N LEU A 59 -10.60 18.90 -2.13
CA LEU A 59 -11.03 17.51 -2.32
C LEU A 59 -11.00 17.15 -3.81
N GLY A 60 -10.48 15.96 -4.12
CA GLY A 60 -10.31 15.52 -5.50
C GLY A 60 -9.22 16.29 -6.26
N PHE A 61 -9.36 16.31 -7.59
CA PHE A 61 -8.45 17.02 -8.48
C PHE A 61 -8.73 18.53 -8.48
N ALA A 62 -7.68 19.33 -8.25
CA ALA A 62 -7.73 20.78 -8.40
C ALA A 62 -6.56 21.26 -9.27
N ALA A 63 -6.85 21.97 -10.36
CA ALA A 63 -5.82 22.48 -11.25
C ALA A 63 -4.85 23.43 -10.53
N ALA A 64 -3.60 23.46 -10.99
CA ALA A 64 -2.61 24.41 -10.53
C ALA A 64 -3.11 25.85 -10.75
N ARG A 65 -2.92 26.70 -9.74
CA ARG A 65 -3.31 28.11 -9.77
C ARG A 65 -2.08 28.98 -9.92
N ARG A 66 -2.28 30.13 -10.57
CA ARG A 66 -1.21 31.12 -10.75
C ARG A 66 -0.69 31.55 -9.37
N ASP A 67 0.63 31.65 -9.25
CA ASP A 67 1.34 32.13 -8.07
C ASP A 67 1.18 31.27 -6.78
N GLU A 68 0.56 30.08 -6.87
CA GLU A 68 0.40 29.14 -5.72
C GLU A 68 1.39 27.94 -5.75
N GLY A 69 2.33 27.92 -6.70
CA GLY A 69 3.24 26.79 -6.90
C GLY A 69 2.54 25.54 -7.49
N PRO A 70 3.24 24.41 -7.61
CA PRO A 70 2.67 23.19 -8.17
C PRO A 70 1.65 22.56 -7.21
N ALA A 71 0.50 22.17 -7.76
CA ALA A 71 -0.49 21.37 -7.06
C ALA A 71 0.07 19.96 -6.79
N MET A 72 0.11 19.55 -5.52
CA MET A 72 0.73 18.30 -5.09
C MET A 72 -0.29 17.16 -5.08
N TYR A 73 -0.57 16.59 -6.26
CA TYR A 73 -1.53 15.48 -6.41
C TYR A 73 -1.05 14.16 -5.79
N TRP A 74 0.26 13.97 -5.69
CA TRP A 74 0.88 12.72 -5.25
C TRP A 74 0.46 12.29 -3.84
N TYR A 75 0.23 13.24 -2.92
CA TYR A 75 -0.32 12.92 -1.60
C TYR A 75 -1.72 12.29 -1.70
N GLY A 76 -2.58 12.84 -2.57
CA GLY A 76 -3.91 12.30 -2.81
C GLY A 76 -3.88 10.94 -3.51
N TRP A 77 -2.94 10.72 -4.43
CA TRP A 77 -2.73 9.40 -5.06
C TRP A 77 -2.25 8.37 -4.05
N THR A 78 -1.31 8.74 -3.17
CA THR A 78 -0.84 7.86 -2.08
C THR A 78 -1.98 7.49 -1.14
N ALA A 79 -2.85 8.45 -0.78
CA ALA A 79 -4.01 8.17 0.06
C ALA A 79 -4.98 7.16 -0.59
N ASN A 80 -5.34 7.38 -1.86
CA ASN A 80 -6.17 6.41 -2.60
C ASN A 80 -5.49 5.04 -2.74
N THR A 81 -4.18 5.02 -2.94
CA THR A 81 -3.39 3.78 -3.02
C THR A 81 -3.44 3.01 -1.71
N LEU A 82 -3.25 3.68 -0.57
CA LEU A 82 -3.30 3.05 0.76
C LEU A 82 -4.68 2.45 1.02
N ILE A 83 -5.75 3.19 0.70
CA ILE A 83 -7.13 2.73 0.86
C ILE A 83 -7.39 1.53 -0.05
N GLY A 84 -7.12 1.66 -1.36
CA GLY A 84 -7.40 0.61 -2.33
C GLY A 84 -6.60 -0.66 -2.08
N ALA A 85 -5.29 -0.55 -1.89
CA ALA A 85 -4.43 -1.70 -1.59
C ALA A 85 -4.76 -2.30 -0.23
N GLY A 86 -5.11 -1.47 0.76
CA GLY A 86 -5.58 -1.92 2.07
C GLY A 86 -6.85 -2.76 1.98
N ILE A 87 -7.86 -2.27 1.25
CA ILE A 87 -9.11 -3.01 1.02
C ILE A 87 -8.83 -4.32 0.31
N LEU A 88 -8.04 -4.33 -0.77
CA LEU A 88 -7.70 -5.55 -1.50
C LEU A 88 -6.92 -6.55 -0.62
N GLY A 89 -5.97 -6.07 0.17
CA GLY A 89 -5.23 -6.90 1.11
C GLY A 89 -6.14 -7.53 2.15
N LEU A 90 -7.07 -6.77 2.73
CA LEU A 90 -8.05 -7.27 3.71
C LEU A 90 -8.97 -8.32 3.09
N LEU A 91 -9.55 -8.04 1.91
CA LEU A 91 -10.39 -8.98 1.18
C LEU A 91 -9.63 -10.28 0.86
N ALA A 92 -8.35 -10.19 0.52
CA ALA A 92 -7.52 -11.36 0.25
C ALA A 92 -7.35 -12.27 1.48
N THR A 93 -7.36 -11.72 2.70
CA THR A 93 -7.30 -12.55 3.92
C THR A 93 -8.53 -13.42 4.14
N MET A 94 -9.65 -13.08 3.48
CA MET A 94 -10.90 -13.84 3.54
C MET A 94 -10.98 -14.93 2.46
N LEU A 95 -9.99 -15.01 1.57
CA LEU A 95 -9.94 -16.02 0.52
C LEU A 95 -9.37 -17.36 1.03
N PRO A 96 -9.79 -18.50 0.43
CA PRO A 96 -9.19 -19.79 0.72
C PRO A 96 -7.68 -19.82 0.44
N GLU A 97 -6.91 -20.52 1.27
CA GLU A 97 -5.45 -20.64 1.10
C GLU A 97 -5.05 -21.16 -0.28
N SER A 98 -5.88 -22.01 -0.90
CA SER A 98 -5.63 -22.57 -2.24
C SER A 98 -5.60 -21.50 -3.34
N MET A 99 -6.27 -20.37 -3.15
CA MET A 99 -6.21 -19.23 -4.07
C MET A 99 -4.98 -18.37 -3.79
N VAL A 100 -4.71 -18.07 -2.51
CA VAL A 100 -3.58 -17.21 -2.12
C VAL A 100 -2.23 -17.84 -2.47
N ARG A 101 -2.09 -19.17 -2.31
CA ARG A 101 -0.86 -19.89 -2.67
C ARG A 101 -0.49 -19.78 -4.14
N LYS A 102 -1.43 -19.40 -5.01
CA LYS A 102 -1.18 -19.17 -6.44
C LYS A 102 -0.53 -17.81 -6.71
N ILE A 103 -0.54 -16.88 -5.76
CA ILE A 103 0.09 -15.56 -5.91
C ILE A 103 1.59 -15.76 -5.73
N PRO A 104 2.40 -15.63 -6.80
CA PRO A 104 3.82 -15.84 -6.69
C PRO A 104 4.46 -14.67 -5.95
N LEU A 105 5.33 -14.98 -4.98
CA LEU A 105 6.04 -13.98 -4.17
C LEU A 105 6.90 -13.03 -5.03
N SER A 106 7.32 -13.47 -6.22
CA SER A 106 8.07 -12.64 -7.17
C SER A 106 7.32 -11.37 -7.58
N LEU A 107 5.97 -11.36 -7.54
CA LEU A 107 5.18 -10.17 -7.88
C LEU A 107 5.46 -8.99 -6.96
N VAL A 108 5.85 -9.25 -5.70
CA VAL A 108 6.21 -8.20 -4.74
C VAL A 108 7.39 -7.36 -5.24
N TRP A 109 8.26 -7.94 -6.07
CA TRP A 109 9.40 -7.26 -6.68
C TRP A 109 9.14 -6.85 -8.12
N ILE A 110 8.49 -7.70 -8.91
CA ILE A 110 8.21 -7.41 -10.32
C ILE A 110 7.33 -6.17 -10.46
N MET A 111 6.28 -6.03 -9.63
CA MET A 111 5.36 -4.90 -9.75
C MET A 111 6.01 -3.53 -9.49
N PRO A 112 6.74 -3.29 -8.39
CA PRO A 112 7.42 -2.01 -8.20
C PRO A 112 8.52 -1.79 -9.25
N LEU A 113 9.26 -2.82 -9.65
CA LEU A 113 10.26 -2.70 -10.72
C LEU A 113 9.64 -2.33 -12.07
N ALA A 114 8.45 -2.82 -12.38
CA ALA A 114 7.72 -2.45 -13.59
C ALA A 114 7.11 -1.04 -13.49
N ALA A 115 6.67 -0.62 -12.31
CA ALA A 115 6.12 0.72 -12.08
C ALA A 115 7.19 1.82 -12.24
N VAL A 116 8.41 1.60 -11.76
CA VAL A 116 9.48 2.62 -11.78
C VAL A 116 9.71 3.24 -13.17
N PRO A 117 9.91 2.47 -14.26
CA PRO A 117 10.04 3.05 -15.60
C PRO A 117 8.82 3.86 -16.05
N ILE A 118 7.61 3.43 -15.68
CA ILE A 118 6.36 4.14 -16.01
C ILE A 118 6.34 5.50 -15.30
N LEU A 119 6.65 5.51 -14.01
CA LEU A 119 6.70 6.74 -13.20
C LEU A 119 7.79 7.69 -13.70
N ILE A 120 8.98 7.18 -14.03
CA ILE A 120 10.07 7.98 -14.61
C ILE A 120 9.62 8.60 -15.94
N TYR A 121 8.92 7.85 -16.79
CA TYR A 121 8.39 8.39 -18.04
C TYR A 121 7.32 9.44 -17.79
N ALA A 122 6.45 9.23 -16.80
CA ALA A 122 5.38 10.15 -16.44
C ALA A 122 5.90 11.51 -15.93
N LEU A 123 7.07 11.55 -15.28
CA LEU A 123 7.75 12.78 -14.88
C LEU A 123 8.01 13.76 -16.04
N ARG A 124 8.02 13.29 -17.29
CA ARG A 124 8.15 14.17 -18.46
C ARG A 124 6.94 15.10 -18.66
N PHE A 125 5.79 14.78 -18.09
CA PHE A 125 4.53 15.49 -18.30
C PHE A 125 4.14 16.44 -17.14
N PHE A 126 4.94 16.48 -16.07
CA PHE A 126 4.80 17.41 -14.96
C PHE A 126 5.75 18.61 -15.13
#